data_AF-A0A351VAX2-F1
#
_entry.id   AF-A0A351VAX2-F1
#
_cell.length_a   1.000
_cell.length_b   1.000
_cell.length_c   1.000
_cell.angle_alpha   90.00
_cell.angle_beta   90.00
_cell.angle_gamma   90.00
#
_symmetry.space_group_name_H-M   'P 1'
#
loop_
_entity.id
_entity.type
_entity.pdbx_description
1 polymer ?
#
loop_
_entity_poly.entity_id
_entity_poly.type
_entity_poly.pdbx_seq_one_letter_code
_entity_poly.pdbx_strand_id
1 'polypeptide(L)'
;MILNMRKWLLVLGMITCILGVSACGSGQEDAAEWTDVSEEDIISYGEGVFQSLREICSGAYEAEKAQYAKADPVSAAAFSSWDSAQADIGDYVDILERSAEKTNDGVIVNLKVDGTSHDANIEIIFDDEYVMTSMSTNVIYSFRELMAKAFMNTILGMGTVFIVLILISLIISCFTFIPKIQAAFVKKPQQEAAKPVPAAAPAPAQALEEEETDDLELVAVIAAAIAASEGAASTDGFVVRSIRKRRTF
;
A
#
# COMPACT_ATOMS: atom_id res chain seq x y z
N MET A 1 55.35 12.59 -29.63
CA MET A 1 54.29 13.64 -29.57
C MET A 1 53.09 13.38 -30.50
N ILE A 2 53.28 12.79 -31.70
CA ILE A 2 52.22 12.64 -32.72
C ILE A 2 51.01 11.75 -32.29
N LEU A 3 51.20 10.75 -31.42
CA LEU A 3 50.10 9.86 -30.99
C LEU A 3 48.97 10.58 -30.22
N ASN A 4 49.28 11.64 -29.46
CA ASN A 4 48.28 12.32 -28.64
C ASN A 4 47.39 13.25 -29.48
N MET A 5 47.91 13.86 -30.55
CA MET A 5 47.11 14.68 -31.48
C MET A 5 45.99 13.89 -32.15
N ARG A 6 46.22 12.63 -32.53
CA ARG A 6 45.20 11.78 -33.16
C ARG A 6 44.04 11.43 -32.22
N LYS A 7 44.32 11.24 -30.93
CA LYS A 7 43.28 10.97 -29.93
C LYS A 7 42.41 12.20 -29.66
N TRP A 8 43.02 13.38 -29.56
CA TRP A 8 42.27 14.64 -29.39
C TRP A 8 41.45 15.02 -30.63
N LEU A 9 41.95 14.76 -31.84
CA LEU A 9 41.19 14.94 -33.09
C LEU A 9 39.94 14.05 -33.17
N LEU A 10 40.02 12.80 -32.71
CA LEU A 10 38.86 11.90 -32.67
C LEU A 10 37.80 12.33 -31.65
N VAL A 11 38.22 12.81 -30.47
CA VAL A 11 37.30 13.34 -29.44
C VAL A 11 36.62 14.63 -29.91
N LEU A 12 37.35 15.55 -30.56
CA LEU A 12 36.77 16.76 -31.14
C LEU A 12 35.76 16.44 -32.26
N GLY A 13 36.09 15.48 -33.14
CA GLY A 13 35.19 15.01 -34.20
C GLY A 13 33.89 14.43 -33.65
N MET A 14 33.96 13.61 -32.60
CA MET A 14 32.78 13.02 -31.96
C MET A 14 31.89 14.08 -31.27
N ILE A 15 32.48 15.09 -30.64
CA ILE A 15 31.72 16.21 -30.05
C ILE A 15 31.02 17.04 -31.14
N THR A 16 31.66 17.27 -32.30
CA THR A 16 30.99 17.94 -33.43
C THR A 16 29.87 17.11 -34.06
N CYS A 17 29.91 15.78 -33.99
CA CYS A 17 28.78 14.93 -34.41
C CYS A 17 27.57 15.08 -33.47
N ILE A 18 27.79 15.25 -32.16
CA ILE A 18 26.71 15.45 -31.18
C ILE A 18 26.06 16.83 -31.34
N LEU A 19 26.84 17.87 -31.65
CA LEU A 19 26.32 19.22 -31.90
C LEU A 19 25.78 19.42 -33.33
N GLY A 20 25.93 18.44 -34.22
CA GLY A 20 25.48 18.51 -35.62
C GLY A 20 24.01 18.14 -35.86
N VAL A 21 23.31 17.59 -34.85
CA VAL A 21 21.93 17.09 -34.98
C VAL A 21 20.88 18.12 -34.54
N SER A 22 21.28 19.23 -33.91
CA SER A 22 20.38 20.30 -33.47
C SER A 22 19.92 21.27 -34.57
N ALA A 23 20.07 20.90 -35.84
CA ALA A 23 19.83 21.78 -37.00
C ALA A 23 19.05 21.10 -38.15
N CYS A 24 18.02 20.34 -37.81
CA CYS A 24 16.90 20.09 -38.74
C CYS A 24 15.76 21.05 -38.39
N GLY A 25 15.77 22.23 -39.01
CA GLY A 25 14.63 23.15 -38.99
C GLY A 25 13.62 22.82 -40.09
N SER A 26 12.36 23.22 -39.88
CA SER A 26 11.22 23.07 -40.80
C SER A 26 10.93 21.63 -41.26
N GLY A 27 10.13 20.93 -40.44
CA GLY A 27 9.67 19.57 -40.70
C GLY A 27 9.00 19.00 -39.45
N GLN A 28 8.00 19.70 -38.92
CA GLN A 28 7.06 19.08 -37.99
C GLN A 28 6.19 18.15 -38.83
N GLU A 29 6.62 16.90 -38.98
CA GLU A 29 5.69 15.81 -39.25
C GLU A 29 4.88 15.66 -37.96
N ASP A 30 3.58 15.98 -38.03
CA ASP A 30 2.69 15.88 -36.88
C ASP A 30 2.66 14.42 -36.43
N ALA A 31 3.03 14.18 -35.16
CA ALA A 31 3.13 12.84 -34.61
C ALA A 31 1.73 12.35 -34.19
N ALA A 32 1.19 11.38 -34.93
CA ALA A 32 -0.08 10.73 -34.58
C ALA A 32 -1.31 11.50 -35.12
N GLU A 33 -2.37 11.71 -34.33
CA GLU A 33 -2.59 11.43 -32.89
C GLU A 33 -2.84 9.93 -32.55
N TRP A 34 -2.95 9.53 -31.26
CA TRP A 34 -3.49 8.21 -30.88
C TRP A 34 -4.89 7.97 -31.47
N THR A 35 -5.66 9.02 -31.74
CA THR A 35 -6.96 8.96 -32.41
C THR A 35 -6.85 8.40 -33.84
N ASP A 36 -5.76 8.70 -34.55
CA ASP A 36 -5.49 8.27 -35.94
C ASP A 36 -4.76 6.91 -36.05
N VAL A 37 -4.12 6.42 -34.99
CA VAL A 37 -3.49 5.08 -34.95
C VAL A 37 -4.56 3.97 -34.89
N SER A 38 -4.38 2.84 -35.58
CA SER A 38 -5.34 1.72 -35.51
C SER A 38 -5.27 0.99 -34.16
N GLU A 39 -6.36 0.34 -33.73
CA GLU A 39 -6.35 -0.48 -32.50
C GLU A 39 -5.33 -1.64 -32.59
N GLU A 40 -5.14 -2.22 -33.78
CA GLU A 40 -4.16 -3.29 -34.03
C GLU A 40 -2.71 -2.80 -33.86
N ASP A 41 -2.41 -1.57 -34.30
CA ASP A 41 -1.09 -0.95 -34.12
C ASP A 41 -0.84 -0.60 -32.64
N ILE A 42 -1.86 -0.11 -31.92
CA ILE A 42 -1.78 0.18 -30.48
C ILE A 42 -1.49 -1.10 -29.69
N ILE A 43 -2.22 -2.19 -29.99
CA ILE A 43 -1.99 -3.51 -29.40
C ILE A 43 -0.56 -3.99 -29.72
N SER A 44 -0.11 -3.87 -30.96
CA SER A 44 1.22 -4.29 -31.39
C SER A 44 2.35 -3.53 -30.68
N TYR A 45 2.13 -2.23 -30.43
CA TYR A 45 3.06 -1.41 -29.64
C TYR A 45 3.11 -1.86 -28.17
N GLY A 46 1.95 -2.09 -27.54
CA GLY A 46 1.87 -2.61 -26.17
C GLY A 46 2.49 -4.01 -26.03
N GLU A 47 2.33 -4.88 -27.02
CA GLU A 47 3.04 -6.17 -27.08
C GLU A 47 4.56 -6.01 -27.16
N GLY A 48 5.05 -5.05 -27.95
CA GLY A 48 6.49 -4.73 -28.02
C GLY A 48 7.05 -4.26 -26.68
N VAL A 49 6.30 -3.42 -25.95
CA VAL A 49 6.63 -3.00 -24.58
C VAL A 49 6.61 -4.19 -23.62
N PHE A 50 5.62 -5.08 -23.70
CA PHE A 50 5.53 -6.28 -22.86
C PHE A 50 6.64 -7.30 -23.14
N GLN A 51 7.03 -7.50 -24.40
CA GLN A 51 8.19 -8.33 -24.76
C GLN A 51 9.49 -7.73 -24.21
N SER A 52 9.66 -6.42 -24.32
CA SER A 52 10.83 -5.70 -23.77
C SER A 52 10.90 -5.80 -22.24
N LEU A 53 9.76 -5.64 -21.54
CA LEU A 53 9.64 -5.83 -20.10
C LEU A 53 10.14 -7.23 -19.68
N ARG A 54 9.67 -8.27 -20.40
CA ARG A 54 10.02 -9.66 -20.12
C ARG A 54 11.48 -9.98 -20.41
N GLU A 55 12.05 -9.43 -21.48
CA GLU A 55 13.48 -9.59 -21.76
C GLU A 55 14.32 -8.97 -20.64
N ILE A 56 14.02 -7.73 -20.24
CA ILE A 56 14.72 -7.05 -19.13
C ILE A 56 14.57 -7.82 -17.80
N CYS A 57 13.38 -8.37 -17.53
CA CYS A 57 13.11 -9.14 -16.31
C CYS A 57 13.50 -10.63 -16.37
N SER A 58 14.18 -11.08 -17.43
CA SER A 58 14.67 -12.46 -17.58
C SER A 58 15.80 -12.84 -16.61
N GLY A 59 16.33 -11.88 -15.86
CA GLY A 59 17.53 -12.03 -15.02
C GLY A 59 18.85 -11.91 -15.79
N ALA A 60 18.83 -11.83 -17.12
CA ALA A 60 20.03 -11.63 -17.94
C ALA A 60 20.54 -10.18 -17.93
N TYR A 61 19.65 -9.20 -17.68
CA TYR A 61 19.90 -7.76 -17.82
C TYR A 61 19.68 -6.99 -16.51
N GLU A 62 20.05 -7.59 -15.36
CA GLU A 62 19.83 -6.99 -14.03
C GLU A 62 20.54 -5.64 -13.83
N ALA A 63 21.66 -5.40 -14.53
CA ALA A 63 22.36 -4.11 -14.46
C ALA A 63 21.59 -3.00 -15.17
N GLU A 64 21.07 -3.31 -16.36
CA GLU A 64 20.23 -2.44 -17.19
C GLU A 64 18.88 -2.18 -16.50
N LYS A 65 18.21 -3.23 -16.01
CA LYS A 65 16.99 -3.17 -15.19
C LYS A 65 17.17 -2.21 -14.00
N ALA A 66 18.27 -2.34 -13.27
CA ALA A 66 18.62 -1.46 -12.15
C ALA A 66 19.03 -0.03 -12.56
N GLN A 67 19.34 0.21 -13.83
CA GLN A 67 19.54 1.56 -14.39
C GLN A 67 18.20 2.18 -14.81
N TYR A 68 17.36 1.45 -15.55
CA TYR A 68 16.02 1.90 -15.94
C TYR A 68 15.16 2.22 -14.72
N ALA A 69 15.14 1.34 -13.71
CA ALA A 69 14.40 1.56 -12.46
C ALA A 69 14.87 2.77 -11.62
N LYS A 70 16.08 3.32 -11.90
CA LYS A 70 16.58 4.56 -11.28
C LYS A 70 16.31 5.80 -12.12
N ALA A 71 16.16 5.62 -13.44
CA ALA A 71 15.89 6.70 -14.37
C ALA A 71 14.39 7.05 -14.41
N ASP A 72 13.53 6.04 -14.29
CA ASP A 72 12.08 6.18 -14.41
C ASP A 72 11.33 5.34 -13.33
N PRO A 73 10.48 5.98 -12.49
CA PRO A 73 9.67 5.27 -11.51
C PRO A 73 8.55 4.40 -12.14
N VAL A 74 8.08 4.69 -13.35
CA VAL A 74 7.04 3.88 -14.02
C VAL A 74 7.63 2.53 -14.42
N SER A 75 8.80 2.53 -15.06
CA SER A 75 9.59 1.33 -15.34
C SER A 75 9.90 0.53 -14.07
N ALA A 76 10.27 1.21 -12.97
CA ALA A 76 10.51 0.55 -11.68
C ALA A 76 9.26 -0.17 -11.14
N ALA A 77 8.09 0.45 -11.25
CA ALA A 77 6.81 -0.16 -10.88
C ALA A 77 6.44 -1.34 -11.79
N ALA A 78 6.65 -1.20 -13.10
CA ALA A 78 6.42 -2.26 -14.09
C ALA A 78 7.26 -3.52 -13.81
N PHE A 79 8.57 -3.34 -13.60
CA PHE A 79 9.47 -4.45 -13.23
C PHE A 79 9.04 -5.12 -11.93
N SER A 80 8.76 -4.33 -10.90
CA SER A 80 8.31 -4.83 -9.59
C SER A 80 6.99 -5.62 -9.67
N SER A 81 6.02 -5.13 -10.47
CA SER A 81 4.74 -5.79 -10.66
C SER A 81 4.89 -7.13 -11.39
N TRP A 82 5.73 -7.18 -12.43
CA TRP A 82 6.00 -8.41 -13.17
C TRP A 82 6.78 -9.44 -12.35
N ASP A 83 7.88 -9.03 -11.70
CA ASP A 83 8.68 -9.90 -10.83
C ASP A 83 7.86 -10.51 -9.69
N SER A 84 6.98 -9.70 -9.07
CA SER A 84 6.09 -10.16 -8.00
C SER A 84 5.05 -11.17 -8.50
N ALA A 85 4.61 -11.04 -9.75
CA ALA A 85 3.59 -11.91 -10.34
C ALA A 85 4.16 -13.22 -10.90
N GLN A 86 5.42 -13.27 -11.36
CA GLN A 86 6.05 -14.48 -11.90
C GLN A 86 5.92 -15.71 -10.98
N ALA A 87 5.99 -15.51 -9.66
CA ALA A 87 5.88 -16.60 -8.69
C ALA A 87 4.50 -17.29 -8.68
N ASP A 88 3.44 -16.57 -9.03
CA ASP A 88 2.07 -17.13 -9.13
C ASP A 88 1.71 -17.50 -10.57
N ILE A 89 2.14 -16.75 -11.59
CA ILE A 89 1.87 -17.03 -13.02
C ILE A 89 2.56 -18.33 -13.46
N GLY A 90 3.79 -18.56 -13.00
CA GLY A 90 4.67 -19.62 -13.52
C GLY A 90 5.35 -19.18 -14.82
N ASP A 91 5.72 -20.15 -15.66
CA ASP A 91 6.32 -19.85 -16.96
C ASP A 91 5.26 -19.27 -17.91
N TYR A 92 5.61 -18.22 -18.65
CA TYR A 92 4.77 -17.67 -19.71
C TYR A 92 4.58 -18.69 -20.85
N VAL A 93 3.37 -18.79 -21.38
CA VAL A 93 3.02 -19.64 -22.53
C VAL A 93 2.72 -18.80 -23.77
N ASP A 94 1.66 -17.97 -23.74
CA ASP A 94 1.22 -17.14 -24.88
C ASP A 94 0.38 -15.93 -24.43
N ILE A 95 -0.06 -15.06 -25.34
CA ILE A 95 -1.10 -14.04 -25.12
C ILE A 95 -2.43 -14.56 -25.69
N LEU A 96 -3.43 -14.74 -24.83
CA LEU A 96 -4.75 -15.27 -25.16
C LEU A 96 -5.68 -14.21 -25.75
N GLU A 97 -5.77 -13.07 -25.07
CA GLU A 97 -6.71 -11.98 -25.41
C GLU A 97 -5.94 -10.65 -25.45
N ARG A 98 -6.35 -9.78 -26.37
CA ARG A 98 -5.72 -8.50 -26.66
C ARG A 98 -6.82 -7.46 -26.86
N SER A 99 -6.72 -6.32 -26.21
CA SER A 99 -7.56 -5.15 -26.51
C SER A 99 -6.80 -3.86 -26.28
N ALA A 100 -7.23 -2.81 -26.95
CA ALA A 100 -6.83 -1.44 -26.68
C ALA A 100 -8.09 -0.58 -26.49
N GLU A 101 -8.06 0.32 -25.51
CA GLU A 101 -9.11 1.28 -25.23
C GLU A 101 -8.53 2.68 -25.36
N LYS A 102 -9.07 3.47 -26.30
CA LYS A 102 -8.72 4.90 -26.43
C LYS A 102 -9.49 5.70 -25.38
N THR A 103 -8.79 6.55 -24.65
CA THR A 103 -9.36 7.46 -23.64
C THR A 103 -9.16 8.92 -24.10
N ASN A 104 -9.64 9.88 -23.31
CA ASN A 104 -9.36 11.30 -23.60
C ASN A 104 -7.91 11.70 -23.30
N ASP A 105 -7.25 10.95 -22.40
CA ASP A 105 -5.96 11.29 -21.80
C ASP A 105 -4.85 10.30 -22.24
N GLY A 106 -5.03 9.62 -23.38
CA GLY A 106 -4.15 8.57 -23.90
C GLY A 106 -4.84 7.23 -24.17
N VAL A 107 -4.11 6.11 -24.08
CA VAL A 107 -4.62 4.75 -24.42
C VAL A 107 -4.27 3.71 -23.35
N ILE A 108 -5.16 2.73 -23.18
CA ILE A 108 -4.97 1.57 -22.29
C ILE A 108 -4.86 0.31 -23.15
N VAL A 109 -3.77 -0.45 -23.03
CA VAL A 109 -3.60 -1.76 -23.67
C VAL A 109 -3.75 -2.85 -22.64
N ASN A 110 -4.63 -3.82 -22.90
CA ASN A 110 -4.86 -4.98 -22.07
C ASN A 110 -4.41 -6.25 -22.81
N LEU A 111 -3.46 -6.98 -22.23
CA LEU A 111 -2.97 -8.26 -22.74
C LEU A 111 -3.21 -9.34 -21.68
N LYS A 112 -4.06 -10.32 -21.99
CA LYS A 112 -4.25 -11.50 -21.13
C LYS A 112 -3.22 -12.55 -21.50
N VAL A 113 -2.33 -12.86 -20.58
CA VAL A 113 -1.25 -13.84 -20.75
C VAL A 113 -1.62 -15.18 -20.13
N ASP A 114 -1.32 -16.26 -20.86
CA ASP A 114 -1.35 -17.64 -20.39
C ASP A 114 -0.05 -17.94 -19.63
N GLY A 115 -0.20 -18.54 -18.45
CA GLY A 115 0.90 -18.94 -17.57
C GLY A 115 0.68 -20.35 -17.06
N THR A 116 1.76 -21.13 -16.89
CA THR A 116 1.65 -22.55 -16.51
C THR A 116 0.89 -22.81 -15.20
N SER A 117 0.75 -21.80 -14.35
CA SER A 117 0.06 -21.89 -13.06
C SER A 117 -1.21 -21.03 -13.01
N HIS A 118 -1.15 -19.77 -13.46
CA HIS A 118 -2.29 -18.85 -13.53
C HIS A 118 -2.14 -17.87 -14.70
N ASP A 119 -3.25 -17.55 -15.37
CA ASP A 119 -3.35 -16.41 -16.28
C ASP A 119 -3.07 -15.09 -15.54
N ALA A 120 -2.66 -14.05 -16.28
CA ALA A 120 -2.63 -12.68 -15.77
C ALA A 120 -3.12 -11.67 -16.82
N ASN A 121 -3.70 -10.55 -16.36
CA ASN A 121 -3.96 -9.38 -17.19
C ASN A 121 -2.82 -8.37 -17.02
N ILE A 122 -2.11 -8.09 -18.11
CA ILE A 122 -1.17 -6.99 -18.23
C ILE A 122 -1.96 -5.77 -18.68
N GLU A 123 -1.95 -4.71 -17.89
CA GLU A 123 -2.56 -3.42 -18.22
C GLU A 123 -1.43 -2.40 -18.41
N ILE A 124 -1.37 -1.77 -19.57
CA ILE A 124 -0.38 -0.75 -19.94
C ILE A 124 -1.12 0.53 -20.27
N ILE A 125 -0.76 1.64 -19.64
CA ILE A 125 -1.37 2.96 -19.87
C ILE A 125 -0.31 3.88 -20.45
N PHE A 126 -0.64 4.48 -21.60
CA PHE A 126 0.13 5.56 -22.21
C PHE A 126 -0.69 6.84 -22.17
N ASP A 127 -0.05 7.98 -21.97
CA ASP A 127 -0.68 9.30 -22.11
C ASP A 127 -0.78 9.74 -23.58
N ASP A 128 -1.33 10.93 -23.81
CA ASP A 128 -1.45 11.58 -25.12
C ASP A 128 -0.09 11.98 -25.73
N GLU A 129 0.98 12.09 -24.93
CA GLU A 129 2.36 12.33 -25.36
C GLU A 129 3.15 11.04 -25.72
N TYR A 130 2.46 9.88 -25.82
CA TYR A 130 3.04 8.55 -26.06
C TYR A 130 3.93 8.00 -24.94
N VAL A 131 3.91 8.61 -23.76
CA VAL A 131 4.71 8.17 -22.62
C VAL A 131 3.94 7.13 -21.81
N MET A 132 4.60 6.04 -21.44
CA MET A 132 4.02 5.03 -20.55
C MET A 132 3.88 5.63 -19.14
N THR A 133 2.65 5.75 -18.64
CA THR A 133 2.34 6.31 -17.31
C THR A 133 2.12 5.23 -16.26
N SER A 134 1.71 4.03 -16.67
CA SER A 134 1.52 2.88 -15.80
C SER A 134 1.71 1.57 -16.56
N MET A 135 2.22 0.54 -15.88
CA MET A 135 2.14 -0.84 -16.34
C MET A 135 1.99 -1.76 -15.15
N SER A 136 0.94 -2.58 -15.13
CA SER A 136 0.62 -3.50 -14.03
C SER A 136 0.38 -4.92 -14.52
N THR A 137 0.69 -5.90 -13.68
CA THR A 137 0.47 -7.33 -13.92
C THR A 137 -0.46 -7.89 -12.85
N ASN A 138 -1.69 -8.23 -13.25
CA ASN A 138 -2.77 -8.64 -12.35
C ASN A 138 -3.06 -10.14 -12.51
N VAL A 139 -2.61 -10.96 -11.56
CA VAL A 139 -2.78 -12.42 -11.59
C VAL A 139 -4.25 -12.81 -11.39
N ILE A 140 -4.77 -13.67 -12.27
CA ILE A 140 -6.15 -14.14 -12.25
C ILE A 140 -6.25 -15.41 -11.41
N TYR A 141 -6.56 -15.26 -10.12
CA TYR A 141 -6.85 -16.39 -9.23
C TYR A 141 -8.30 -16.88 -9.37
N SER A 142 -8.54 -18.17 -9.15
CA SER A 142 -9.89 -18.69 -9.11
C SER A 142 -10.64 -18.20 -7.86
N PHE A 143 -11.98 -18.16 -7.94
CA PHE A 143 -12.84 -17.86 -6.79
C PHE A 143 -12.56 -18.77 -5.59
N ARG A 144 -12.10 -20.01 -5.81
CA ARG A 144 -11.75 -20.96 -4.75
C ARG A 144 -10.45 -20.58 -4.04
N GLU A 145 -9.40 -20.18 -4.76
CA GLU A 145 -8.17 -19.67 -4.12
C GLU A 145 -8.45 -18.36 -3.38
N LEU A 146 -9.19 -17.42 -3.98
CA LEU A 146 -9.53 -16.16 -3.34
C LEU A 146 -10.32 -16.38 -2.03
N MET A 147 -11.32 -17.28 -2.05
CA MET A 147 -12.04 -17.66 -0.83
C MET A 147 -11.16 -18.39 0.19
N ALA A 148 -10.24 -19.26 -0.24
CA ALA A 148 -9.31 -19.93 0.67
C ALA A 148 -8.31 -18.95 1.31
N LYS A 149 -7.73 -18.02 0.53
CA LYS A 149 -6.85 -16.94 1.00
C LYS A 149 -7.59 -16.03 1.98
N ALA A 150 -8.81 -15.60 1.65
CA ALA A 150 -9.66 -14.78 2.53
C ALA A 150 -10.08 -15.50 3.82
N PHE A 151 -10.41 -16.79 3.74
CA PHE A 151 -10.75 -17.63 4.90
C PHE A 151 -9.55 -17.83 5.83
N MET A 152 -8.35 -18.05 5.29
CA MET A 152 -7.11 -18.12 6.09
C MET A 152 -6.86 -16.82 6.85
N ASN A 153 -7.04 -15.66 6.20
CA ASN A 153 -6.95 -14.36 6.88
C ASN A 153 -8.06 -14.19 7.93
N THR A 154 -9.27 -14.70 7.68
CA THR A 154 -10.39 -14.67 8.64
C THR A 154 -10.10 -15.51 9.87
N ILE A 155 -9.50 -16.71 9.72
CA ILE A 155 -9.04 -17.52 10.86
C ILE A 155 -7.91 -16.80 11.61
N LEU A 156 -6.93 -16.25 10.89
CA LEU A 156 -5.75 -15.63 11.50
C LEU A 156 -6.09 -14.33 12.26
N GLY A 157 -6.99 -13.50 11.72
CA GLY A 157 -7.45 -12.26 12.35
C GLY A 157 -8.58 -12.47 13.36
N MET A 158 -9.72 -13.02 12.92
CA MET A 158 -10.92 -13.14 13.75
C MET A 158 -10.91 -14.40 14.63
N GLY A 159 -10.43 -15.52 14.08
CA GLY A 159 -10.37 -16.80 14.80
C GLY A 159 -9.41 -16.78 15.99
N THR A 160 -8.27 -16.12 15.88
CA THR A 160 -7.31 -15.97 17.00
C THR A 160 -7.90 -15.16 18.14
N VAL A 161 -8.57 -14.04 17.87
CA VAL A 161 -9.30 -13.24 18.86
C VAL A 161 -10.36 -14.08 19.57
N PHE A 162 -11.13 -14.88 18.82
CA PHE A 162 -12.15 -15.77 19.39
C PHE A 162 -11.54 -16.82 20.33
N ILE A 163 -10.42 -17.44 19.96
CA ILE A 163 -9.69 -18.40 20.79
C ILE A 163 -9.13 -17.75 22.07
N VAL A 164 -8.57 -16.55 21.97
CA VAL A 164 -8.05 -15.79 23.13
C VAL A 164 -9.17 -15.45 24.12
N LEU A 165 -10.34 -15.04 23.63
CA LEU A 165 -11.52 -14.78 24.47
C LEU A 165 -12.01 -16.05 25.19
N ILE A 166 -12.00 -17.21 24.52
CA ILE A 166 -12.32 -18.50 25.15
C ILE A 166 -11.31 -18.84 26.26
N LEU A 167 -10.00 -18.66 26.01
CA LEU A 167 -8.96 -18.91 27.01
C LEU A 167 -9.10 -17.99 28.23
N ILE A 168 -9.34 -16.70 28.04
CA ILE A 168 -9.57 -15.75 29.14
C ILE A 168 -10.80 -16.15 29.96
N SER A 169 -11.90 -16.52 29.28
CA SER A 169 -13.13 -17.02 29.94
C SER A 169 -12.87 -18.26 30.79
N LEU A 170 -12.11 -19.24 30.27
CA LEU A 170 -11.72 -20.45 31.01
C LEU A 170 -10.80 -20.14 32.20
N ILE A 171 -9.83 -19.24 32.05
CA ILE A 171 -8.93 -18.83 33.14
C ILE A 171 -9.71 -18.17 34.28
N ILE A 172 -10.62 -17.23 33.96
CA ILE A 172 -11.49 -16.58 34.96
C ILE A 172 -12.40 -17.62 35.64
N SER A 173 -12.96 -18.56 34.88
CA SER A 173 -13.73 -19.68 35.43
C SER A 173 -12.90 -20.51 36.41
N CYS A 174 -11.67 -20.90 36.06
CA CYS A 174 -10.74 -21.63 36.93
C CYS A 174 -10.45 -20.91 38.24
N PHE A 175 -10.31 -19.58 38.24
CA PHE A 175 -10.13 -18.80 39.48
C PHE A 175 -11.31 -18.96 40.46
N THR A 176 -12.55 -19.19 39.97
CA THR A 176 -13.72 -19.46 40.85
C THR A 176 -13.67 -20.84 41.52
N PHE A 177 -12.85 -21.77 41.04
CA PHE A 177 -12.67 -23.09 41.66
C PHE A 177 -11.57 -23.12 42.74
N ILE A 178 -10.62 -22.18 42.72
CA ILE A 178 -9.57 -22.06 43.76
C ILE A 178 -10.15 -22.00 45.19
N PRO A 179 -11.16 -21.14 45.52
CA PRO A 179 -11.72 -21.11 46.88
C PRO A 179 -12.43 -22.43 47.27
N LYS A 180 -12.97 -23.18 46.29
CA LYS A 180 -13.59 -24.50 46.54
C LYS A 180 -12.53 -25.58 46.83
N ILE A 181 -11.39 -25.53 46.15
CA ILE A 181 -10.26 -26.45 46.37
C ILE A 181 -9.57 -26.14 47.70
N GLN A 182 -9.40 -24.86 48.06
CA GLN A 182 -8.92 -24.46 49.39
C GLN A 182 -9.85 -24.94 50.51
N ALA A 183 -11.17 -24.79 50.35
CA ALA A 183 -12.15 -25.30 51.31
C ALA A 183 -12.15 -26.83 51.46
N ALA A 184 -11.75 -27.58 50.41
CA ALA A 184 -11.65 -29.03 50.44
C ALA A 184 -10.32 -29.54 51.05
N PHE A 185 -9.22 -28.79 50.90
CA PHE A 185 -7.90 -29.18 51.44
C PHE A 185 -7.63 -28.72 52.88
N VAL A 186 -8.33 -27.70 53.37
CA VAL A 186 -8.24 -27.29 54.79
C VAL A 186 -9.21 -28.13 55.62
N LYS A 187 -8.71 -29.24 56.21
CA LYS A 187 -9.39 -29.88 57.35
C LYS A 187 -9.50 -28.85 58.48
N LYS A 188 -10.73 -28.45 58.82
CA LYS A 188 -11.05 -27.60 59.99
C LYS A 188 -10.28 -28.04 61.25
N PRO A 189 -9.39 -27.21 61.81
CA PRO A 189 -9.15 -27.21 63.26
C PRO A 189 -10.37 -26.57 63.94
N GLN A 190 -10.61 -26.96 65.19
CA GLN A 190 -11.74 -26.47 65.95
C GLN A 190 -11.54 -25.00 66.37
N GLN A 191 -12.67 -24.30 66.47
CA GLN A 191 -12.82 -22.90 66.84
C GLN A 191 -12.24 -22.59 68.24
N GLU A 192 -11.43 -21.55 68.36
CA GLU A 192 -11.12 -20.89 69.63
C GLU A 192 -11.43 -19.39 69.50
N ALA A 193 -12.19 -18.85 70.45
CA ALA A 193 -12.76 -17.51 70.35
C ALA A 193 -11.82 -16.45 70.92
N ALA A 194 -11.24 -15.62 70.05
CA ALA A 194 -10.52 -14.41 70.44
C ALA A 194 -11.48 -13.20 70.55
N LYS A 195 -11.25 -12.36 71.56
CA LYS A 195 -12.09 -11.21 71.93
C LYS A 195 -12.11 -10.10 70.87
N PRO A 196 -13.17 -9.27 70.84
CA PRO A 196 -13.25 -8.13 69.94
C PRO A 196 -12.21 -7.06 70.28
N VAL A 197 -11.54 -6.53 69.26
CA VAL A 197 -10.67 -5.34 69.32
C VAL A 197 -11.27 -4.29 68.38
N PRO A 198 -11.27 -2.98 68.71
CA PRO A 198 -12.17 -2.02 68.08
C PRO A 198 -11.97 -1.84 66.57
N ALA A 199 -13.07 -1.53 65.88
CA ALA A 199 -13.06 -1.20 64.47
C ALA A 199 -12.20 0.05 64.19
N ALA A 200 -11.15 -0.10 63.39
CA ALA A 200 -10.51 1.02 62.74
C ALA A 200 -11.51 1.66 61.75
N ALA A 201 -11.61 2.99 61.77
CA ALA A 201 -12.53 3.72 60.91
C ALA A 201 -12.23 3.46 59.41
N PRO A 202 -13.25 3.50 58.53
CA PRO A 202 -13.00 3.43 57.09
C PRO A 202 -12.07 4.58 56.69
N ALA A 203 -10.94 4.25 56.08
CA ALA A 203 -10.14 5.24 55.38
C ALA A 203 -11.03 5.89 54.30
N PRO A 204 -10.99 7.22 54.12
CA PRO A 204 -11.81 7.87 53.10
C PRO A 204 -11.47 7.26 51.75
N ALA A 205 -12.52 6.92 50.99
CA ALA A 205 -12.35 6.61 49.58
C ALA A 205 -11.62 7.79 48.94
N GLN A 206 -10.50 7.52 48.27
CA GLN A 206 -9.93 8.50 47.36
C GLN A 206 -11.02 8.80 46.34
N ALA A 207 -11.47 10.05 46.32
CA ALA A 207 -12.22 10.54 45.18
C ALA A 207 -11.31 10.31 43.97
N LEU A 208 -11.85 9.63 42.96
CA LEU A 208 -11.35 9.86 41.60
C LEU A 208 -11.58 11.34 41.36
N GLU A 209 -10.51 12.12 41.44
CA GLU A 209 -10.46 13.37 40.68
C GLU A 209 -10.73 12.94 39.24
N GLU A 210 -11.88 13.38 38.69
CA GLU A 210 -12.01 13.45 37.25
C GLU A 210 -10.83 14.32 36.81
N GLU A 211 -9.83 13.69 36.20
CA GLU A 211 -8.80 14.40 35.45
C GLU A 211 -9.58 15.10 34.34
N GLU A 212 -9.95 16.36 34.59
CA GLU A 212 -10.65 17.21 33.63
C GLU A 212 -9.61 17.45 32.53
N THR A 213 -9.65 16.57 31.52
CA THR A 213 -8.70 16.59 30.41
C THR A 213 -8.80 17.96 29.78
N ASP A 214 -7.71 18.72 29.94
CA ASP A 214 -7.64 20.09 29.48
C ASP A 214 -7.46 20.05 27.96
N ASP A 215 -8.58 19.80 27.26
CA ASP A 215 -8.70 19.53 25.83
C ASP A 215 -8.29 20.75 24.95
N LEU A 216 -7.54 21.71 25.50
CA LEU A 216 -7.00 22.88 24.82
C LEU A 216 -6.22 22.51 23.57
N GLU A 217 -5.50 21.39 23.55
CA GLU A 217 -4.81 20.88 22.36
C GLU A 217 -5.80 20.50 21.25
N LEU A 218 -6.88 19.78 21.60
CA LEU A 218 -7.94 19.43 20.64
C LEU A 218 -8.71 20.67 20.17
N VAL A 219 -9.02 21.59 21.08
CA VAL A 219 -9.66 22.88 20.77
C VAL A 219 -8.79 23.71 19.83
N ALA A 220 -7.48 23.76 20.04
CA ALA A 220 -6.53 24.49 19.19
C ALA A 220 -6.45 23.90 17.77
N VAL A 221 -6.35 22.57 17.64
CA VAL A 221 -6.33 21.91 16.33
C VAL A 221 -7.64 22.10 15.57
N ILE A 222 -8.79 21.99 16.25
CA ILE A 222 -10.11 22.23 15.65
C ILE A 222 -10.26 23.69 15.22
N ALA A 223 -9.86 24.65 16.06
CA ALA A 223 -9.93 26.08 15.73
C ALA A 223 -9.02 26.44 14.54
N ALA A 224 -7.80 25.88 14.47
CA ALA A 224 -6.88 26.09 13.36
C ALA A 224 -7.40 25.48 12.05
N ALA A 225 -8.00 24.28 12.09
CA ALA A 225 -8.59 23.64 10.93
C ALA A 225 -9.79 24.43 10.37
N ILE A 226 -10.65 24.95 11.24
CA ILE A 226 -11.79 25.80 10.84
C ILE A 226 -11.29 27.11 10.22
N ALA A 227 -10.36 27.82 10.89
CA ALA A 227 -9.81 29.07 10.37
C ALA A 227 -9.15 28.89 8.99
N ALA A 228 -8.40 27.81 8.79
CA ALA A 228 -7.83 27.47 7.48
C ALA A 228 -8.90 27.19 6.42
N SER A 229 -10.01 26.52 6.78
CA SER A 229 -11.11 26.24 5.85
C SER A 229 -11.94 27.47 5.48
N GLU A 230 -12.05 28.45 6.38
CA GLU A 230 -12.76 29.72 6.17
C GLU A 230 -11.85 30.82 5.54
N GLY A 231 -10.57 30.50 5.28
CA GLY A 231 -9.59 31.43 4.72
C GLY A 231 -9.13 32.53 5.71
N ALA A 232 -9.39 32.36 7.00
CA ALA A 232 -9.06 33.31 8.05
C ALA A 232 -7.67 33.05 8.64
N ALA A 233 -6.85 34.10 8.76
CA ALA A 233 -5.49 34.00 9.30
C ALA A 233 -5.39 34.00 10.84
N SER A 234 -6.51 34.15 11.56
CA SER A 234 -6.55 34.12 13.03
C SER A 234 -7.86 33.53 13.57
N THR A 235 -7.80 33.07 14.83
CA THR A 235 -8.92 32.40 15.52
C THR A 235 -9.78 33.35 16.38
N ASP A 236 -9.51 34.66 16.38
CA ASP A 236 -10.12 35.65 17.29
C ASP A 236 -11.66 35.76 17.18
N GLY A 237 -12.25 35.34 16.06
CA GLY A 237 -13.70 35.35 15.85
C GLY A 237 -14.46 34.17 16.47
N PHE A 238 -13.77 33.13 16.94
CA PHE A 238 -14.36 31.84 17.30
C PHE A 238 -14.06 31.44 18.75
N VAL A 239 -15.10 30.98 19.48
CA VAL A 239 -14.99 30.65 20.91
C VAL A 239 -15.62 29.28 21.18
N VAL A 240 -14.80 28.29 21.50
CA VAL A 240 -15.24 26.98 21.98
C VAL A 240 -15.48 27.03 23.50
N ARG A 241 -16.58 26.43 23.98
CA ARG A 241 -16.87 26.27 25.42
C ARG A 241 -17.49 24.91 25.67
N SER A 242 -17.15 24.28 26.79
CA SER A 242 -17.79 23.04 27.22
C SER A 242 -19.24 23.29 27.65
N ILE A 243 -20.18 22.49 27.14
CA ILE A 243 -21.61 22.58 27.48
C ILE A 243 -22.04 21.26 28.14
N ARG A 244 -22.06 21.22 29.48
CA ARG A 244 -22.59 20.07 30.23
C ARG A 244 -24.12 20.11 30.25
N LYS A 245 -24.78 19.18 29.55
CA LYS A 245 -26.25 19.06 29.49
C LYS A 245 -26.79 18.60 30.86
N ARG A 246 -27.61 19.42 31.53
CA ARG A 246 -28.32 19.00 32.77
C ARG A 246 -29.21 17.79 32.47
N ARG A 247 -29.04 16.72 33.25
CA ARG A 247 -30.06 15.69 33.41
C ARG A 247 -31.04 16.16 34.49
N THR A 248 -32.26 16.51 34.10
CA THR A 248 -33.39 16.55 35.03
C THR A 248 -33.74 15.12 35.42
N PHE A 249 -33.91 14.90 36.72
CA PHE A 249 -34.42 13.65 37.31
C PHE A 249 -35.92 13.50 37.06
#